data_AF-A0A4R1U5M6-F1
#
_entry.id   AF-A0A4R1U5M6-F1
#
_cell.length_a   1.000
_cell.length_b   1.000
_cell.length_c   1.000
_cell.angle_alpha   90.00
_cell.angle_beta   90.00
_cell.angle_gamma   90.00
#
_symmetry.space_group_name_H-M   'P 1'
#
loop_
_entity.id
_entity.type
_entity.pdbx_description
1 polymer ?
#
loop_
_entity_poly.entity_id
_entity_poly.type
_entity_poly.pdbx_seq_one_letter_code
_entity_poly.pdbx_strand_id
1 'polypeptide(L)'
;MLLTLEPGGDIAALVRDAIGESRIVLIPANLDPLMMAQARAAIGPLAIELAPAVRVNAVAPAEAARHADVEAAVAFLEQARSTTGQLLAVG
;
A
#
# COMPACT_ATOMS: atom_id res chain seq x y z
N MET A 1 8.00 -6.10 1.42
CA MET A 1 7.20 -7.06 0.61
C MET A 1 6.08 -6.32 -0.10
N LEU A 2 5.90 -6.55 -1.40
CA LEU A 2 4.81 -5.94 -2.20
C LEU A 2 3.55 -6.82 -2.17
N LEU A 3 2.41 -6.20 -1.91
CA LEU A 3 1.07 -6.80 -1.89
C LEU A 3 0.20 -6.07 -2.90
N THR A 4 -0.52 -6.78 -3.76
CA THR A 4 -1.43 -6.15 -4.72
C THR A 4 -2.87 -6.33 -4.26
N LEU A 5 -3.60 -5.23 -4.14
CA LEU A 5 -5.02 -5.28 -3.79
C LEU A 5 -5.85 -5.59 -5.04
N GLU A 6 -6.46 -6.77 -5.07
CA GLU A 6 -7.39 -7.14 -6.13
C GLU A 6 -8.72 -6.38 -6.02
N PRO A 7 -9.43 -6.13 -7.16
CA PRO A 7 -10.80 -5.63 -7.13
C PRO A 7 -11.72 -6.52 -6.28
N GLY A 8 -12.54 -5.91 -5.44
CA GLY A 8 -13.36 -6.62 -4.44
C GLY A 8 -12.59 -7.20 -3.24
N GLY A 9 -11.26 -7.05 -3.18
CA GLY A 9 -10.43 -7.61 -2.12
C GLY A 9 -10.55 -6.87 -0.78
N ASP A 10 -10.35 -7.61 0.31
CA ASP A 10 -10.26 -7.05 1.67
C ASP A 10 -8.80 -6.66 1.97
N ILE A 11 -8.54 -5.36 2.00
CA ILE A 11 -7.22 -4.81 2.30
C ILE A 11 -6.71 -5.19 3.69
N ALA A 12 -7.59 -5.29 4.68
CA ALA A 12 -7.19 -5.63 6.03
C ALA A 12 -6.78 -7.10 6.13
N ALA A 13 -7.53 -8.00 5.47
CA ALA A 13 -7.15 -9.40 5.36
C ALA A 13 -5.82 -9.55 4.61
N LEU A 14 -5.69 -8.91 3.45
CA LEU A 14 -4.45 -8.91 2.64
C LEU A 14 -3.23 -8.48 3.46
N VAL A 15 -3.36 -7.41 4.24
CA VAL A 15 -2.26 -6.90 5.07
C VAL A 15 -2.00 -7.79 6.27
N ARG A 16 -3.01 -8.36 6.93
CA ARG A 16 -2.82 -9.19 8.14
C ARG A 16 -2.23 -10.57 7.84
N ASP A 17 -2.65 -11.19 6.74
CA ASP A 17 -2.22 -12.54 6.34
C ASP A 17 -0.81 -12.55 5.75
N ALA A 18 -0.30 -11.37 5.36
CA ALA A 18 1.04 -11.18 4.88
C ALA A 18 2.12 -11.46 5.95
N ILE A 19 3.31 -11.86 5.51
CA ILE A 19 4.50 -12.05 6.35
C ILE A 19 5.54 -10.93 6.12
N GLY A 20 6.48 -10.79 7.06
CA GLY A 20 7.58 -9.83 6.96
C GLY A 20 7.32 -8.48 7.65
N GLU A 21 8.41 -7.76 7.89
CA GLU A 21 8.49 -6.53 8.68
C GLU A 21 8.16 -5.25 7.88
N SER A 22 8.14 -5.34 6.55
CA SER A 22 7.72 -4.25 5.65
C SER A 22 6.70 -4.78 4.65
N ARG A 23 5.51 -4.17 4.62
CA ARG A 23 4.39 -4.51 3.74
C ARG A 23 3.99 -3.26 2.97
N ILE A 24 4.05 -3.34 1.65
CA ILE A 24 3.72 -2.25 0.74
C ILE A 24 2.51 -2.69 -0.07
N VAL A 25 1.40 -1.98 0.06
CA VAL A 25 0.18 -2.27 -0.68
C VAL A 25 0.16 -1.44 -1.97
N LEU A 26 0.17 -2.11 -3.12
CA LEU A 26 -0.20 -1.51 -4.38
C LEU A 26 -1.73 -1.44 -4.47
N ILE A 27 -2.28 -0.23 -4.54
CA ILE A 27 -3.70 0.05 -4.72
C ILE A 27 -3.92 0.38 -6.20
N PRO A 28 -4.44 -0.54 -7.02
CA PRO A 28 -4.56 -0.33 -8.47
C PRO A 28 -5.45 0.87 -8.83
N ALA A 29 -5.13 1.51 -9.94
CA ALA A 29 -5.90 2.66 -10.47
C ALA A 29 -7.30 2.27 -10.98
N ASN A 30 -7.53 0.98 -11.27
CA ASN A 30 -8.77 0.47 -11.85
C ASN A 30 -9.83 0.06 -10.80
N LEU A 31 -9.59 0.32 -9.51
CA LEU A 31 -10.62 0.14 -8.48
C LEU A 31 -11.74 1.18 -8.65
N ASP A 32 -12.96 0.83 -8.25
CA ASP A 32 -14.01 1.85 -8.17
C ASP A 32 -13.65 2.92 -7.13
N PRO A 33 -14.21 4.14 -7.26
CA PRO A 33 -13.79 5.28 -6.44
C PRO A 33 -13.99 5.06 -4.93
N LEU A 34 -15.04 4.32 -4.53
CA LEU A 34 -15.32 4.07 -3.12
C LEU A 34 -14.31 3.07 -2.56
N MET A 35 -14.09 1.96 -3.27
CA MET A 35 -13.08 0.96 -2.88
C MET A 35 -11.68 1.58 -2.79
N MET A 36 -11.30 2.41 -3.76
CA MET A 36 -10.03 3.13 -3.71
C MET A 36 -9.92 4.04 -2.49
N ALA A 37 -10.97 4.80 -2.17
CA ALA A 37 -11.00 5.66 -0.99
C ALA A 37 -10.90 4.86 0.32
N GLN A 38 -11.63 3.75 0.41
CA GLN A 38 -11.59 2.84 1.57
C GLN A 38 -10.21 2.21 1.75
N ALA A 39 -9.60 1.72 0.66
CA ALA A 39 -8.25 1.15 0.67
C ALA A 39 -7.22 2.17 1.16
N ARG A 40 -7.26 3.40 0.63
CA ARG A 40 -6.37 4.49 1.06
C ARG A 40 -6.56 4.85 2.53
N ALA A 41 -7.80 4.93 2.99
CA ALA A 41 -8.14 5.26 4.37
C ALA A 41 -7.69 4.17 5.36
N ALA A 42 -7.63 2.90 4.95
CA ALA A 42 -7.25 1.79 5.80
C ALA A 42 -5.73 1.72 6.12
N ILE A 43 -4.88 2.34 5.30
CA ILE A 43 -3.41 2.26 5.45
C ILE A 43 -2.94 2.80 6.81
N GLY A 44 -3.42 3.98 7.22
CA GLY A 44 -3.04 4.58 8.51
C GLY A 44 -3.44 3.72 9.72
N PRO A 45 -4.71 3.31 9.86
CA PRO A 45 -5.15 2.40 10.92
C PRO A 45 -4.40 1.07 10.95
N LEU A 46 -4.18 0.42 9.80
CA LEU A 46 -3.44 -0.86 9.74
C LEU A 46 -1.97 -0.69 10.13
N ALA A 47 -1.36 0.46 9.79
CA ALA A 47 -0.01 0.78 10.23
C ALA A 47 0.08 0.98 11.74
N ILE A 48 -0.93 1.61 12.37
CA ILE A 48 -1.01 1.75 13.83
C ILE A 48 -1.20 0.39 14.48
N GLU A 49 -2.11 -0.43 13.95
CA GLU A 49 -2.43 -1.77 14.47
C GLU A 49 -1.19 -2.68 14.56
N LEU A 50 -0.31 -2.63 13.56
CA LEU A 50 0.84 -3.53 13.47
C LEU A 50 2.17 -2.90 13.94
N ALA A 51 2.17 -1.63 14.31
CA ALA A 51 3.34 -0.97 14.87
C ALA A 51 3.68 -1.51 16.28
N PRO A 52 4.97 -1.53 16.67
CA PRO A 52 6.15 -1.16 15.89
C PRO A 52 6.72 -2.31 15.05
N ALA A 53 6.16 -3.52 15.13
CA ALA A 53 6.75 -4.73 14.57
C ALA A 53 6.70 -4.77 13.03
N VAL A 54 5.69 -4.17 12.42
CA VAL A 54 5.50 -4.18 10.97
C VAL A 54 5.24 -2.76 10.47
N ARG A 55 5.91 -2.39 9.39
CA ARG A 55 5.62 -1.17 8.63
C ARG A 55 4.65 -1.50 7.51
N VAL A 56 3.56 -0.73 7.42
CA VAL A 56 2.58 -0.84 6.34
C VAL A 56 2.56 0.49 5.59
N ASN A 57 2.87 0.48 4.30
CA ASN A 57 2.76 1.66 3.44
C ASN A 57 2.02 1.28 2.16
N ALA A 58 1.70 2.25 1.31
CA ALA A 58 1.00 2.00 0.07
C ALA A 58 1.48 2.89 -1.08
N VAL A 59 1.32 2.37 -2.29
CA VAL A 59 1.50 3.07 -3.56
C VAL A 59 0.18 3.03 -4.31
N ALA A 60 -0.30 4.19 -4.76
CA ALA A 60 -1.51 4.34 -5.56
C ALA A 60 -1.16 5.02 -6.90
N PRO A 61 -0.87 4.25 -7.96
CA PRO A 61 -0.62 4.82 -9.28
C PRO A 61 -1.87 5.48 -9.88
N ALA A 62 -1.67 6.50 -10.69
CA ALA A 62 -2.63 6.95 -11.69
C ALA A 62 -2.65 5.96 -12.87
N GLU A 63 -3.73 5.98 -13.65
CA GLU A 63 -3.93 5.04 -14.77
C GLU A 63 -2.81 5.10 -15.81
N ALA A 64 -2.21 6.27 -16.04
CA ALA A 64 -1.11 6.48 -16.98
C ALA A 64 0.29 6.43 -16.35
N ALA A 65 0.41 6.07 -15.06
CA ALA A 65 1.70 6.04 -14.38
C ALA A 65 2.64 5.01 -15.04
N ARG A 66 3.90 5.38 -15.24
CA ARG A 66 4.89 4.47 -15.81
C ARG A 66 5.24 3.41 -14.77
N HIS A 67 5.40 2.16 -15.22
CA HIS A 67 5.77 1.04 -14.36
C HIS A 67 7.06 1.33 -13.55
N ALA A 68 8.06 1.96 -14.17
CA ALA A 68 9.30 2.33 -13.50
C ALA A 68 9.11 3.32 -12.34
N ASP A 69 8.13 4.23 -12.42
CA ASP A 69 7.84 5.18 -11.34
C ASP A 69 7.17 4.47 -10.15
N VAL A 70 6.30 3.50 -10.43
CA VAL A 70 5.68 2.65 -9.40
C VAL A 70 6.73 1.79 -8.71
N GLU A 71 7.62 1.14 -9.47
CA GLU A 71 8.73 0.35 -8.92
C GLU A 71 9.66 1.20 -8.04
N ALA A 72 9.99 2.41 -8.47
CA ALA A 72 10.80 3.34 -7.69
C ALA A 72 10.12 3.76 -6.37
N ALA A 73 8.80 4.01 -6.40
CA ALA A 73 8.04 4.33 -5.20
C ALA A 73 7.98 3.16 -4.21
N VAL A 74 7.80 1.94 -4.71
CA VAL A 74 7.86 0.72 -3.89
C VAL A 74 9.25 0.56 -3.26
N ALA A 75 10.32 0.68 -4.07
CA ALA A 75 11.69 0.55 -3.58
C ALA A 75 12.03 1.60 -2.50
N PHE A 76 11.54 2.83 -2.67
CA PHE A 76 11.69 3.89 -1.67
C PHE A 76 11.02 3.52 -0.33
N LEU A 77 9.75 3.10 -0.36
CA LEU A 77 9.00 2.75 0.86
C LEU A 77 9.57 1.52 1.58
N GLU A 78 10.11 0.55 0.83
CA GLU A 78 10.78 -0.63 1.39
C GLU A 78 12.00 -0.21 2.23
N GLN A 79 12.78 0.76 1.74
CA GLN A 79 13.98 1.25 2.44
C GLN A 79 13.69 2.25 3.56
N ALA A 80 12.51 2.87 3.59
CA ALA A 80 12.12 3.92 4.52
C ALA A 80 11.83 3.42 5.95
N ARG A 81 12.86 3.00 6.70
CA ARG A 81 12.74 2.33 8.02
C ARG A 81 11.95 3.10 9.09
N SER A 82 11.87 4.43 8.99
CA SER A 82 11.13 5.27 9.95
C SER A 82 9.71 5.64 9.47
N THR A 83 9.24 5.01 8.39
CA THR A 83 7.98 5.36 7.72
C THR A 83 7.02 4.18 7.73
N THR A 84 5.84 4.39 8.31
CA THR A 84 4.68 3.50 8.28
C THR A 84 3.41 4.35 8.20
N GLY A 85 2.34 3.82 7.63
CA GLY A 85 1.07 4.51 7.39
C GLY A 85 1.08 5.43 6.16
N GLN A 86 2.15 5.44 5.37
CA GLN A 86 2.28 6.38 4.26
C GLN A 86 1.62 5.87 2.98
N LEU A 87 0.99 6.78 2.26
CA LEU A 87 0.43 6.56 0.93
C LEU A 87 1.14 7.47 -0.08
N LEU A 88 1.79 6.89 -1.09
CA LEU A 88 2.35 7.64 -2.21
C LEU A 88 1.43 7.54 -3.42
N ALA A 89 0.88 8.68 -3.84
CA ALA A 89 0.23 8.80 -5.14
C ALA A 89 1.30 9.03 -6.21
N VAL A 90 1.29 8.24 -7.28
CA VAL A 90 2.28 8.29 -8.37
C VAL A 90 1.53 8.47 -9.69
N GLY A 91 1.80 9.52 -10.44
CA GLY A 91 1.07 9.80 -11.69
C GLY A 91 1.82 10.75 -12.59
#